data_AF-A0A6B9FJ63-F1
#
_entry.id   AF-A0A6B9FJ63-F1
#
_cell.length_a   1.000
_cell.length_b   1.000
_cell.length_c   1.000
_cell.angle_alpha   90.00
_cell.angle_beta   90.00
_cell.angle_gamma   90.00
#
_symmetry.space_group_name_H-M   'P 1'
#
loop_
_entity.id
_entity.type
_entity.pdbx_description
1 polymer ?
#
loop_
_entity_poly.entity_id
_entity_poly.type
_entity_poly.pdbx_seq_one_letter_code
_entity_poly.pdbx_strand_id
1 'polypeptide(L)'
;MHEPPGREPAIRPADFWDTVAGLVTAKVEPVIGRGEKVRSPVIDYLRDLESLARRQCSSRETVQIIASGRRLLGDRSEIGPLDGPFAQS
;
A
#
# COMPACT_ATOMS: atom_id res chain seq x y z
N MET A 1 -15.54 5.51 42.13
CA MET A 1 -15.43 6.27 40.86
C MET A 1 -15.34 5.25 39.74
N HIS A 2 -16.21 5.35 38.73
CA HIS A 2 -16.24 4.43 37.60
C HIS A 2 -15.29 4.99 36.53
N GLU A 3 -14.16 4.34 36.29
CA GLU A 3 -13.29 4.70 35.17
C GLU A 3 -13.96 4.22 33.87
N PRO A 4 -14.09 5.08 32.83
CA PRO A 4 -14.62 4.63 31.56
C PRO A 4 -13.57 3.77 30.83
N PRO A 5 -13.98 2.75 30.06
CA PRO A 5 -13.04 1.93 29.30
C PRO A 5 -12.28 2.83 28.31
N GLY A 6 -10.96 2.64 28.33
CA GLY A 6 -9.99 3.43 27.61
C GLY A 6 -10.35 3.56 26.14
N ARG A 7 -10.39 4.82 25.71
CA ARG A 7 -10.33 5.29 24.33
C ARG A 7 -9.44 4.35 23.51
N GLU A 8 -10.00 3.72 22.48
CA GLU A 8 -9.23 2.99 21.48
C GLU A 8 -8.00 3.83 21.08
N PRO A 9 -6.79 3.26 21.09
CA PRO A 9 -5.61 4.02 20.75
C PRO A 9 -5.82 4.53 19.33
N ALA A 10 -5.94 5.86 19.19
CA ALA A 10 -5.96 6.50 17.88
C ALA A 10 -4.63 6.15 17.22
N ILE A 11 -4.65 5.15 16.34
CA ILE A 11 -3.47 4.71 15.58
C ILE A 11 -2.97 5.95 14.85
N ARG A 12 -1.76 6.40 15.20
CA ARG A 12 -1.19 7.55 14.50
C ARG A 12 -0.90 7.09 13.07
N PRO A 13 -1.07 7.96 12.07
CA PRO A 13 -0.82 7.59 10.68
C PRO A 13 0.59 6.97 10.48
N ALA A 14 1.59 7.43 11.24
CA ALA A 14 2.94 6.87 11.20
C ALA A 14 3.01 5.40 11.65
N ASP A 15 2.36 5.04 12.77
CA ASP A 15 2.30 3.66 13.27
C ASP A 15 1.54 2.74 12.29
N PHE A 16 0.54 3.26 11.59
CA PHE A 16 -0.14 2.52 10.53
C PHE A 16 0.82 2.19 9.39
N TRP A 17 1.58 3.15 8.87
CA TRP A 17 2.48 2.95 7.74
C TRP A 17 3.62 1.96 8.03
N ASP A 18 4.02 1.81 9.29
CA ASP A 18 4.99 0.80 9.73
C ASP A 18 4.46 -0.64 9.51
N THR A 19 3.16 -0.85 9.73
CA THR A 19 2.51 -2.16 9.54
C THR A 19 2.19 -2.50 8.08
N VAL A 20 2.24 -1.51 7.18
CA VAL A 20 1.80 -1.67 5.78
C VAL A 20 2.64 -2.69 5.03
N ALA A 21 3.92 -2.84 5.36
CA ALA A 21 4.76 -3.87 4.74
C ALA A 21 4.20 -5.28 4.97
N GLY A 22 3.86 -5.60 6.22
CA GLY A 22 3.25 -6.88 6.58
C GLY A 22 1.86 -7.06 5.94
N LEU A 23 1.07 -5.99 5.87
CA LEU A 23 -0.25 -6.01 5.24
C LEU A 23 -0.18 -6.31 3.73
N VAL A 24 0.75 -5.65 3.02
CA VAL A 24 0.96 -5.87 1.58
C VAL A 24 1.37 -7.32 1.34
N THR A 25 2.34 -7.84 2.08
CA THR A 25 2.78 -9.24 1.99
C THR A 25 1.62 -10.21 2.21
N ALA A 26 0.87 -10.07 3.31
CA ALA A 26 -0.25 -10.95 3.64
C ALA A 26 -1.38 -10.92 2.61
N LYS A 27 -1.57 -9.80 1.90
CA LYS A 27 -2.57 -9.66 0.82
C LYS A 27 -2.08 -10.22 -0.51
N VAL A 28 -0.80 -10.05 -0.81
CA VAL A 28 -0.19 -10.42 -2.11
C VAL A 28 0.12 -11.92 -2.14
N GLU A 29 0.80 -12.47 -1.14
CA GLU A 29 1.25 -13.87 -1.10
C GLU A 29 0.19 -14.90 -1.51
N PRO A 30 -1.05 -14.90 -0.97
CA PRO A 30 -2.03 -15.93 -1.30
C PRO A 30 -2.54 -15.87 -2.75
N VAL A 31 -2.36 -14.73 -3.43
CA VAL A 31 -2.89 -14.48 -4.77
C VAL A 31 -1.80 -14.44 -5.85
N ILE A 32 -0.52 -14.52 -5.49
CA ILE A 32 0.59 -14.68 -6.45
C ILE A 32 0.33 -15.93 -7.32
N GLY A 33 0.51 -15.79 -8.63
CA GLY A 33 0.32 -16.88 -9.60
C GLY A 33 -1.13 -17.33 -9.79
N ARG A 34 -2.12 -16.70 -9.13
CA ARG A 34 -3.55 -16.97 -9.34
C ARG A 34 -4.06 -16.26 -10.59
N GLY A 35 -5.24 -16.67 -11.05
CA GLY A 35 -5.90 -16.08 -12.22
C GLY A 35 -6.21 -14.60 -12.05
N GLU A 36 -6.33 -13.87 -13.17
CA GLU A 36 -6.59 -12.42 -13.20
C GLU A 36 -7.80 -12.00 -12.35
N LYS A 37 -8.91 -12.75 -12.38
CA LYS A 37 -10.12 -12.48 -11.59
C LYS A 37 -9.87 -12.44 -10.07
N VAL A 38 -8.87 -13.19 -9.60
CA VAL A 38 -8.49 -13.23 -8.17
C VAL A 38 -7.50 -12.13 -7.84
N ARG A 39 -6.58 -11.81 -8.77
CA ARG A 39 -5.55 -10.78 -8.58
C ARG A 39 -6.09 -9.35 -8.70
N SER A 40 -7.04 -9.12 -9.61
CA SER A 40 -7.60 -7.79 -9.91
C SER A 40 -8.05 -7.00 -8.68
N PRO A 41 -8.89 -7.54 -7.77
CA PRO A 41 -9.31 -6.78 -6.59
C PRO A 41 -8.17 -6.44 -5.63
N VAL A 42 -7.12 -7.28 -5.59
CA VAL A 42 -5.92 -6.98 -4.77
C VAL A 42 -5.06 -5.92 -5.44
N ILE A 43 -4.95 -5.94 -6.77
CA ILE A 43 -4.27 -4.89 -7.54
C ILE A 43 -4.96 -3.53 -7.31
N ASP A 44 -6.29 -3.46 -7.42
CA ASP A 44 -7.04 -2.21 -7.18
C ASP A 44 -6.83 -1.71 -5.75
N TYR A 45 -6.94 -2.58 -4.76
CA TYR A 45 -6.66 -2.24 -3.36
C TYR A 45 -5.26 -1.64 -3.17
N LEU A 46 -4.23 -2.23 -3.80
CA LEU A 46 -2.86 -1.74 -3.70
C LEU A 46 -2.67 -0.41 -4.44
N ARG A 47 -3.43 -0.13 -5.52
CA ARG A 47 -3.41 1.17 -6.21
C ARG A 47 -3.94 2.29 -5.33
N ASP A 48 -5.06 2.06 -4.66
CA ASP A 48 -5.63 3.01 -3.71
C ASP A 48 -4.67 3.21 -2.53
N LEU A 49 -4.11 2.12 -1.99
CA LEU A 49 -3.17 2.20 -0.88
C LEU A 49 -1.90 2.98 -1.26
N GLU A 50 -1.37 2.81 -2.47
CA GLU A 50 -0.23 3.59 -2.95
C GLU A 50 -0.58 5.08 -3.08
N SER A 51 -1.77 5.38 -3.58
CA SER A 51 -2.25 6.77 -3.72
C SER A 51 -2.39 7.45 -2.36
N LEU A 52 -2.85 6.72 -1.34
CA LEU A 52 -2.90 7.18 0.05
C LEU A 52 -1.49 7.35 0.63
N ALA A 53 -0.59 6.39 0.40
CA ALA A 53 0.79 6.44 0.88
C ALA A 53 1.54 7.65 0.31
N ARG A 54 1.40 7.94 -0.98
CA ARG A 54 2.02 9.11 -1.62
C ARG A 54 1.55 10.45 -1.03
N ARG A 55 0.33 10.51 -0.48
CA ARG A 55 -0.24 11.73 0.09
C ARG A 55 0.03 11.88 1.59
N GLN A 56 0.12 10.77 2.31
CA GLN A 56 0.07 10.75 3.77
C GLN A 56 1.30 10.09 4.42
N CYS A 57 2.14 9.40 3.65
CA CYS A 57 3.36 8.74 4.12
C CYS A 57 4.59 9.47 3.56
N SER A 58 5.47 9.91 4.44
CA SER A 58 6.77 10.49 4.04
C SER A 58 7.79 9.42 3.64
N SER A 59 7.51 8.14 3.92
CA SER A 59 8.43 7.04 3.62
C SER A 59 8.29 6.57 2.17
N ARG A 60 9.33 6.84 1.39
CA ARG A 60 9.45 6.31 0.02
C ARG A 60 9.52 4.78 0.00
N GLU A 61 10.06 4.18 1.04
CA GLU A 61 10.16 2.72 1.19
C GLU A 61 8.76 2.09 1.22
N THR A 62 7.84 2.63 2.00
CA THR A 62 6.45 2.15 2.06
C THR A 62 5.77 2.20 0.68
N VAL A 63 5.96 3.30 -0.06
CA VAL A 63 5.44 3.43 -1.43
C VAL A 63 6.06 2.38 -2.36
N GLN A 64 7.37 2.12 -2.24
CA GLN A 64 8.06 1.10 -3.03
C GLN A 64 7.60 -0.33 -2.70
N ILE A 65 7.29 -0.63 -1.44
CA ILE A 65 6.75 -1.94 -1.03
C ILE A 65 5.37 -2.17 -1.64
N ILE A 66 4.49 -1.17 -1.63
CA ILE A 66 3.16 -1.28 -2.26
C ILE A 66 3.31 -1.47 -3.78
N ALA A 67 4.17 -0.66 -4.40
CA ALA A 67 4.48 -0.72 -5.82
C ALA A 67 5.05 -2.08 -6.25
N SER A 68 5.95 -2.67 -5.45
CA SER A 68 6.51 -4.00 -5.74
C SER A 68 5.47 -5.11 -5.58
N GLY A 69 4.59 -5.02 -4.57
CA GLY A 69 3.44 -5.90 -4.41
C GLY A 69 2.53 -5.93 -5.64
N ARG A 70 2.22 -4.75 -6.22
CA ARG A 70 1.46 -4.64 -7.48
C ARG A 70 2.14 -5.37 -8.63
N ARG A 71 3.45 -5.17 -8.79
CA ARG A 71 4.25 -5.81 -9.85
C ARG A 71 4.27 -7.33 -9.72
N LEU A 72 4.34 -7.88 -8.50
CA LEU A 72 4.25 -9.33 -8.27
C LEU A 72 2.91 -9.91 -8.73
N LEU A 73 1.84 -9.14 -8.68
CA LEU A 73 0.53 -9.53 -9.19
C LEU A 73 0.38 -9.33 -10.70
N GLY A 74 1.40 -8.81 -11.37
CA GLY A 74 1.41 -8.56 -12.82
C GLY A 74 0.92 -7.18 -13.22
N ASP A 75 0.65 -6.29 -12.26
CA ASP A 75 0.30 -4.90 -12.55
C ASP A 75 1.56 -4.09 -12.85
N ARG A 76 1.74 -3.76 -14.14
CA ARG A 76 2.90 -3.03 -14.67
C ARG A 76 2.64 -1.54 -14.85
N SER A 77 1.50 -1.05 -14.37
CA SER A 77 1.16 0.37 -14.44
C SER A 77 2.30 1.21 -13.83
N GLU A 78 2.66 2.30 -14.51
CA GLU A 78 3.88 3.06 -14.19
C GLU A 78 3.94 3.48 -12.73
N ILE A 79 5.02 3.07 -12.05
CA ILE A 79 5.45 3.65 -10.78
C ILE A 79 6.18 4.95 -11.14
N GLY A 80 5.47 5.91 -11.72
CA GLY A 80 6.02 7.21 -12.08
C GLY A 80 5.93 8.17 -10.91
N PRO A 81 6.96 8.98 -10.59
CA PRO A 81 6.75 10.16 -9.76
C PRO A 81 5.68 11.04 -10.43
N LEU A 82 4.72 11.56 -9.65
CA LEU A 82 3.75 12.54 -10.16
C LEU A 82 4.43 13.83 -10.62
N ASP A 83 5.68 14.07 -10.18
CA ASP A 83 6.47 15.24 -10.51
C ASP A 83 7.95 14.83 -10.57
N GLY A 84 8.42 14.46 -11.76
CA GLY A 84 9.81 14.12 -12.01
C GLY A 84 10.20 14.59 -13.41
N PRO A 85 11.31 15.33 -13.58
CA PRO A 85 11.66 16.02 -14.82
C PRO A 85 12.11 15.09 -15.97
N PHE A 86 11.89 13.77 -15.85
CA PHE A 86 12.37 12.77 -16.80
C PHE A 86 11.25 12.05 -17.57
N ALA A 87 10.00 12.51 -17.47
CA ALA A 87 8.92 12.06 -18.35
C ALA A 87 8.88 12.88 -19.65
N GLN A 88 9.97 12.89 -20.42
CA GLN A 88 9.97 13.31 -21.82
C GLN A 88 11.22 12.77 -22.54
N SER A 89 11.04 11.74 -23.37
CA SER A 89 11.69 11.54 -24.68
C SER A 89 11.09 10.32 -25.36
#